data_AF-A0A1J5WPW8-F1
#
_entry.id   AF-A0A1J5WPW8-F1
#
_cell.length_a   1.000
_cell.length_b   1.000
_cell.length_c   1.000
_cell.angle_alpha   90.00
_cell.angle_beta   90.00
_cell.angle_gamma   90.00
#
_symmetry.space_group_name_H-M   'P 1'
#
loop_
_entity.id
_entity.type
_entity.pdbx_description
1 polymer ?
#
loop_
_entity_poly.entity_id
_entity_poly.type
_entity_poly.pdbx_seq_one_letter_code
_entity_poly.pdbx_strand_id
1 'polypeptide(L)'
;HEENVMEELVLSAKYPGEISKMLKAENKNILIRIGKMKRLELRGYAIGILPKLRIHGENVIEKLVLDTYCSKRLSEILKTENNSIWIGKMKKLELNDYAIEILPMLGIHEENVMEELILYAGYPDRITKILKILGKKNNNTLDWMGKVKRLELKDHAIKILPKLRFYEETVMEELRLKALG
;
A
#
# COMPACT_ATOMS: atom_id res chain seq x y z
N HIS A 1 28.92 5.89 -14.45
CA HIS A 1 27.54 6.06 -14.94
C HIS A 1 26.72 6.58 -13.77
N GLU A 2 26.22 7.81 -13.86
CA GLU A 2 25.30 8.35 -12.84
C GLU A 2 24.00 7.54 -12.91
N GLU A 3 23.79 6.71 -11.91
CA GLU A 3 22.51 6.02 -11.74
C GLU A 3 21.45 7.10 -11.52
N ASN A 4 20.45 7.11 -12.41
CA ASN A 4 19.32 8.03 -12.33
C ASN A 4 18.42 7.59 -11.15
N VAL A 5 18.79 8.00 -9.93
CA VAL A 5 18.05 7.68 -8.72
C VAL A 5 16.82 8.61 -8.66
N MET A 6 15.66 8.08 -9.04
CA MET A 6 14.39 8.77 -8.82
C MET A 6 14.09 8.82 -7.32
N GLU A 7 14.27 9.98 -6.70
CA GLU A 7 14.03 10.16 -5.27
C GLU A 7 12.54 10.24 -4.92
N GLU A 8 11.73 10.89 -5.77
CA GLU A 8 10.30 11.06 -5.56
C GLU A 8 9.49 10.76 -6.83
N LEU A 9 8.38 10.04 -6.66
CA LEU A 9 7.37 9.83 -7.69
C LEU A 9 6.00 10.16 -7.11
N VAL A 10 5.41 11.28 -7.54
CA VAL A 10 4.06 11.70 -7.15
C VAL A 10 3.20 11.78 -8.39
N LEU A 11 2.17 10.93 -8.46
CA LEU A 11 1.25 10.88 -9.59
C LEU A 11 -0.19 10.94 -9.10
N SER A 12 -0.98 11.79 -9.74
CA SER A 12 -2.41 11.91 -9.51
C SER A 12 -3.12 11.84 -10.84
N ALA A 13 -4.16 11.01 -10.94
CA ALA A 13 -4.98 10.94 -12.13
C ALA A 13 -6.46 10.98 -11.74
N LYS A 14 -7.19 11.94 -12.31
CA LYS A 14 -8.63 12.10 -12.11
C LYS A 14 -9.42 11.21 -13.06
N TYR A 15 -8.87 10.88 -14.22
CA TYR A 15 -9.53 10.08 -15.26
C TYR A 15 -8.66 8.89 -15.70
N PRO A 16 -9.27 7.75 -16.12
CA PRO A 16 -8.51 6.56 -16.50
C PRO A 16 -7.68 6.78 -17.78
N GLY A 17 -8.14 7.68 -18.67
CA GLY A 17 -7.45 8.02 -19.91
C GLY A 17 -6.06 8.61 -19.68
N GLU A 18 -5.84 9.30 -18.56
CA GLU A 18 -4.57 9.98 -18.22
C GLU A 18 -3.42 8.99 -18.02
N ILE A 19 -3.71 7.79 -17.51
CA ILE A 19 -2.70 6.74 -17.31
C ILE A 19 -2.74 5.65 -18.39
N SER A 20 -3.63 5.77 -19.37
CA SER A 20 -3.85 4.71 -20.37
C SER A 20 -2.58 4.34 -21.14
N LYS A 21 -1.75 5.34 -21.50
CA LYS A 21 -0.44 5.11 -22.14
C LYS A 21 0.54 4.40 -21.22
N MET A 22 0.55 4.73 -19.92
CA MET A 22 1.41 4.08 -18.93
C MET A 22 1.01 2.62 -18.71
N LEU A 23 -0.29 2.32 -18.70
CA LEU A 23 -0.78 0.94 -18.57
C LEU A 23 -0.54 0.10 -19.83
N LYS A 24 -0.59 0.71 -21.02
CA LYS A 24 -0.38 0.09 -22.34
C LYS A 24 1.09 -0.10 -22.71
N ALA A 25 2.01 0.60 -22.07
CA ALA A 25 3.43 0.45 -22.33
C ALA A 25 3.85 -1.02 -22.06
N GLU A 26 4.30 -1.72 -23.11
CA GLU A 26 4.82 -3.09 -23.01
C GLU A 26 6.09 -3.16 -22.13
N ASN A 27 6.82 -2.04 -22.07
CA ASN A 27 7.92 -1.84 -21.14
C ASN A 27 7.38 -1.74 -19.70
N LYS A 28 7.52 -2.84 -18.96
CA LYS A 28 7.29 -2.97 -17.50
C LYS A 28 8.24 -2.12 -16.64
N ASN A 29 8.75 -1.01 -17.17
CA ASN A 29 10.00 -0.40 -16.72
C ASN A 29 9.84 1.11 -16.45
N ILE A 30 8.85 1.53 -15.67
CA ILE A 30 9.21 2.53 -14.65
C ILE A 30 10.02 1.75 -13.62
N LEU A 31 11.24 1.43 -14.03
CA LEU A 31 12.20 0.67 -13.25
C LEU A 31 12.77 1.67 -12.27
N ILE A 32 12.27 1.62 -11.05
CA ILE A 32 12.89 2.32 -9.93
C ILE A 32 14.10 1.45 -9.57
N ARG A 33 15.20 1.63 -10.33
CA ARG A 33 16.44 0.89 -10.13
C ARG A 33 17.23 1.50 -8.98
N ILE A 34 17.79 0.60 -8.17
CA ILE A 34 18.93 0.77 -7.27
C ILE A 34 18.98 2.15 -6.61
N GLY A 35 18.38 2.25 -5.43
CA GLY A 35 18.53 3.42 -4.60
C GLY A 35 17.52 3.52 -3.47
N LYS A 36 17.58 4.67 -2.81
CA LYS A 36 16.67 5.08 -1.75
C LYS A 36 15.60 6.00 -2.36
N MET A 37 14.35 5.56 -2.37
CA MET A 37 13.23 6.40 -2.79
C MET A 37 12.66 7.10 -1.56
N LYS A 38 12.66 8.42 -1.53
CA LYS A 38 12.09 9.21 -0.43
C LYS A 38 10.57 9.08 -0.43
N ARG A 39 9.93 9.19 -1.60
CA ARG A 39 8.46 9.22 -1.67
C ARG A 39 7.92 8.56 -2.92
N LEU A 40 6.99 7.63 -2.74
CA LEU A 40 6.10 7.13 -3.78
C LEU A 40 4.66 7.47 -3.40
N GLU A 41 3.98 8.25 -4.23
CA GLU A 41 2.62 8.68 -3.97
C GLU A 41 1.76 8.54 -5.22
N LEU A 42 0.70 7.72 -5.11
CA LEU A 42 -0.25 7.49 -6.19
C LEU A 42 -1.65 7.85 -5.73
N ARG A 43 -2.28 8.79 -6.43
CA ARG A 43 -3.64 9.27 -6.13
C ARG A 43 -4.61 9.00 -7.27
N GLY A 44 -5.84 8.64 -6.89
CA GLY A 44 -6.94 8.42 -7.83
C GLY A 44 -6.68 7.25 -8.79
N TYR A 45 -6.77 7.50 -10.09
CA TYR A 45 -6.51 6.46 -11.11
C TYR A 45 -5.04 6.07 -11.16
N ALA A 46 -4.11 6.93 -10.70
CA ALA A 46 -2.68 6.64 -10.74
C ALA A 46 -2.30 5.40 -9.94
N ILE A 47 -3.09 5.01 -8.93
CA ILE A 47 -2.87 3.76 -8.19
C ILE A 47 -2.83 2.55 -9.13
N GLY A 48 -3.58 2.56 -10.23
CA GLY A 48 -3.62 1.46 -11.21
C GLY A 48 -2.26 1.12 -11.83
N ILE A 49 -1.27 2.03 -11.75
CA ILE A 49 0.09 1.75 -12.23
C ILE A 49 0.92 0.98 -11.21
N LEU A 50 0.48 0.85 -9.95
CA LEU A 50 1.26 0.24 -8.87
C LEU A 50 1.81 -1.16 -9.24
N PRO A 51 1.02 -2.10 -9.81
CA PRO A 51 1.56 -3.40 -10.24
C PRO A 51 2.53 -3.33 -11.43
N LYS A 52 2.61 -2.18 -12.11
CA LYS A 52 3.52 -1.92 -13.22
C LYS A 52 4.83 -1.29 -12.75
N LEU A 53 4.90 -0.79 -11.51
CA LEU A 53 6.13 -0.28 -10.93
C LEU A 53 7.01 -1.47 -10.56
N ARG A 54 8.16 -1.60 -11.22
CA ARG A 54 9.16 -2.61 -10.85
C ARG A 54 10.08 -2.03 -9.80
N ILE A 55 9.75 -2.28 -8.54
CA ILE A 55 10.55 -1.88 -7.38
C ILE A 55 11.49 -3.04 -7.07
N HIS A 56 12.80 -2.77 -7.04
CA HIS A 56 13.78 -3.80 -6.71
C HIS A 56 13.59 -4.23 -5.25
N GLY A 57 13.80 -5.52 -4.92
CA GLY A 57 13.52 -6.01 -3.57
C GLY A 57 14.42 -5.44 -2.47
N GLU A 58 15.57 -4.91 -2.87
CA GLU A 58 16.51 -4.20 -1.99
C GLU A 58 16.23 -2.70 -1.87
N ASN A 59 15.27 -2.15 -2.64
CA ASN A 59 14.93 -0.73 -2.53
C ASN A 59 14.31 -0.46 -1.16
N VAL A 60 14.67 0.70 -0.61
CA VAL A 60 14.07 1.25 0.60
C VAL A 60 13.25 2.47 0.22
N ILE A 61 11.93 2.40 0.42
CA ILE A 61 11.01 3.54 0.28
C ILE A 61 10.83 4.20 1.64
N GLU A 62 11.15 5.49 1.80
CA GLU A 62 10.88 6.16 3.07
C GLU A 62 9.38 6.35 3.29
N LYS A 63 8.62 6.74 2.25
CA LYS A 63 7.17 6.89 2.34
C LYS A 63 6.43 6.40 1.10
N LEU A 64 5.50 5.45 1.29
CA LEU A 64 4.50 5.05 0.31
C LEU A 64 3.12 5.61 0.72
N VAL A 65 2.50 6.39 -0.16
CA VAL A 65 1.13 6.93 0.02
C VAL A 65 0.24 6.47 -1.13
N LEU A 66 -0.87 5.83 -0.82
CA LEU A 66 -1.87 5.41 -1.79
C LEU A 66 -3.23 5.95 -1.37
N ASP A 67 -3.87 6.73 -2.25
CA ASP A 67 -5.15 7.40 -1.95
C ASP A 67 -6.11 7.27 -3.13
N THR A 68 -7.26 6.63 -2.90
CA THR A 68 -8.34 6.68 -3.88
C THR A 68 -9.72 6.66 -3.25
N TYR A 69 -10.52 7.61 -3.72
CA TYR A 69 -11.94 7.68 -3.41
C TYR A 69 -12.83 6.83 -4.34
N CYS A 70 -12.27 5.98 -5.21
CA CYS A 70 -13.07 5.16 -6.12
C CYS A 70 -12.58 3.70 -6.19
N SER A 71 -13.40 2.78 -5.69
CA SER A 71 -13.10 1.35 -5.61
C SER A 71 -13.01 0.67 -6.99
N LYS A 72 -13.72 1.19 -8.00
CA LYS A 72 -13.62 0.71 -9.39
C LYS A 72 -12.21 0.84 -9.94
N ARG A 73 -11.41 1.78 -9.43
CA ARG A 73 -10.02 2.01 -9.86
C ARG A 73 -9.06 0.91 -9.42
N LEU A 74 -9.48 0.09 -8.46
CA LEU A 74 -8.67 -0.99 -7.88
C LEU A 74 -8.96 -2.35 -8.50
N SER A 75 -9.89 -2.46 -9.46
CA SER A 75 -10.36 -3.76 -9.96
C SER A 75 -9.24 -4.66 -10.46
N GLU A 76 -8.25 -4.10 -11.17
CA GLU A 76 -7.11 -4.87 -11.66
C GLU A 76 -6.13 -5.26 -10.57
N ILE A 77 -5.94 -4.40 -9.56
CA ILE A 77 -5.08 -4.66 -8.41
C ILE A 77 -5.68 -5.76 -7.54
N LEU A 78 -6.99 -5.69 -7.27
CA LEU A 78 -7.66 -6.67 -6.41
C LEU A 78 -7.84 -8.04 -7.06
N LYS A 79 -7.50 -8.18 -8.35
CA LYS A 79 -7.41 -9.48 -9.04
C LYS A 79 -6.04 -10.14 -8.85
N THR A 80 -5.03 -9.40 -8.40
CA THR A 80 -3.72 -9.99 -8.14
C THR A 80 -3.77 -10.90 -6.93
N GLU A 81 -2.79 -11.77 -6.78
CA GLU A 81 -2.67 -12.62 -5.60
C GLU A 81 -2.22 -11.79 -4.39
N ASN A 82 -2.50 -12.29 -3.19
CA ASN A 82 -1.96 -11.67 -1.97
C ASN A 82 -0.44 -11.60 -2.08
N ASN A 83 0.16 -10.51 -1.61
CA ASN A 83 1.62 -10.32 -1.52
C ASN A 83 2.34 -10.27 -2.88
N SER A 84 1.61 -10.20 -3.99
CA SER A 84 2.21 -10.26 -5.33
C SER A 84 2.75 -8.91 -5.83
N ILE A 85 2.34 -7.80 -5.21
CA ILE A 85 2.82 -6.46 -5.56
C ILE A 85 4.01 -6.14 -4.66
N TRP A 86 5.20 -6.59 -5.07
CA TRP A 86 6.41 -6.44 -4.28
C TRP A 86 6.88 -4.97 -4.21
N ILE A 87 6.92 -4.41 -2.99
CA ILE A 87 7.37 -3.04 -2.72
C ILE A 87 8.75 -3.00 -2.01
N GLY A 88 9.26 -4.14 -1.54
CA GLY A 88 10.54 -4.22 -0.84
C GLY A 88 10.45 -3.73 0.61
N LYS A 89 11.43 -2.94 1.06
CA LYS A 89 11.48 -2.37 2.42
C LYS A 89 10.91 -0.94 2.41
N MET A 90 10.19 -0.56 3.47
CA MET A 90 9.70 0.80 3.63
C MET A 90 9.60 1.25 5.08
N LYS A 91 9.79 2.55 5.32
CA LYS A 91 9.63 3.14 6.65
C LYS A 91 8.18 3.49 6.96
N LYS A 92 7.45 4.06 6.00
CA LYS A 92 6.07 4.53 6.22
C LYS A 92 5.12 4.08 5.11
N LEU A 93 3.98 3.51 5.50
CA LEU A 93 2.87 3.16 4.63
C LEU A 93 1.61 3.92 5.02
N GLU A 94 1.04 4.67 4.09
CA GLU A 94 -0.20 5.41 4.28
C GLU A 94 -1.23 4.99 3.21
N LEU A 95 -2.34 4.41 3.65
CA LEU A 95 -3.45 3.97 2.79
C LEU A 95 -4.73 4.74 3.15
N ASN A 96 -5.24 5.49 2.18
CA ASN A 96 -6.42 6.35 2.35
C ASN A 96 -7.64 5.84 1.54
N ASP A 97 -8.80 5.82 2.18
CA ASP A 97 -10.08 5.40 1.65
C ASP A 97 -10.06 3.98 1.04
N TYR A 98 -10.51 3.79 -0.20
CA TYR A 98 -10.56 2.46 -0.80
C TYR A 98 -9.16 1.90 -1.03
N ALA A 99 -8.09 2.71 -1.00
CA ALA A 99 -6.73 2.20 -1.15
C ALA A 99 -6.39 1.18 -0.05
N ILE A 100 -7.05 1.22 1.11
CA ILE A 100 -6.90 0.19 2.14
C ILE A 100 -7.18 -1.21 1.59
N GLU A 101 -8.09 -1.38 0.63
CA GLU A 101 -8.41 -2.68 0.03
C GLU A 101 -7.20 -3.39 -0.60
N ILE A 102 -6.15 -2.65 -0.96
CA ILE A 102 -4.94 -3.20 -1.57
C ILE A 102 -3.93 -3.72 -0.55
N LEU A 103 -4.11 -3.43 0.75
CA LEU A 103 -3.17 -3.85 1.81
C LEU A 103 -2.79 -5.33 1.70
N PRO A 104 -3.74 -6.29 1.57
CA PRO A 104 -3.50 -7.69 1.23
C PRO A 104 -2.58 -8.01 0.04
N MET A 105 -2.55 -7.13 -0.97
CA MET A 105 -1.86 -7.38 -2.24
C MET A 105 -0.39 -6.94 -2.20
N LEU A 106 -0.04 -6.06 -1.26
CA LEU A 106 1.31 -5.54 -1.10
C LEU A 106 2.22 -6.67 -0.60
N GLY A 107 3.37 -6.85 -1.23
CA GLY A 107 4.43 -7.71 -0.73
C GLY A 107 5.49 -6.82 -0.07
N ILE A 108 5.64 -6.93 1.24
CA ILE A 108 6.71 -6.25 1.99
C ILE A 108 7.74 -7.30 2.40
N HIS A 109 9.00 -6.89 2.38
CA HIS A 109 10.11 -7.72 2.81
C HIS A 109 9.95 -8.18 4.27
N GLU A 110 10.22 -9.45 4.57
CA GLU A 110 10.06 -10.02 5.92
C GLU A 110 10.88 -9.30 6.99
N GLU A 111 12.11 -8.91 6.66
CA GLU A 111 12.98 -8.09 7.50
C GLU A 111 12.56 -6.62 7.62
N ASN A 112 11.43 -6.20 7.04
CA ASN A 112 11.02 -4.81 7.11
C ASN A 112 10.62 -4.41 8.53
N VAL A 113 11.26 -3.37 9.04
CA VAL A 113 10.87 -2.69 10.28
C VAL A 113 10.23 -1.37 9.90
N MET A 114 8.90 -1.39 9.77
CA MET A 114 8.09 -0.22 9.45
C MET A 114 7.98 0.70 10.66
N GLU A 115 8.29 1.97 10.47
CA GLU A 115 8.14 3.00 11.49
C GLU A 115 6.66 3.35 11.69
N GLU A 116 5.89 3.50 10.62
CA GLU A 116 4.48 3.92 10.67
C GLU A 116 3.61 3.19 9.63
N LEU A 117 2.53 2.58 10.09
CA LEU A 117 1.40 2.15 9.28
C LEU A 117 0.18 3.03 9.57
N ILE A 118 -0.31 3.76 8.58
CA ILE A 118 -1.44 4.68 8.70
C ILE A 118 -2.56 4.22 7.77
N LEU A 119 -3.73 3.90 8.33
CA LEU A 119 -4.94 3.56 7.58
C LEU A 119 -6.05 4.57 7.89
N TYR A 120 -6.64 5.16 6.87
CA TYR A 120 -7.75 6.12 6.98
C TYR A 120 -8.91 5.72 6.09
N ALA A 121 -10.12 5.69 6.64
CA ALA A 121 -11.34 5.47 5.85
C ALA A 121 -12.45 6.41 6.33
N GLY A 122 -12.72 7.46 5.55
CA GLY A 122 -13.71 8.47 5.92
C GLY A 122 -15.17 7.96 5.86
N TYR A 123 -15.42 6.84 5.19
CA TYR A 123 -16.75 6.24 5.06
C TYR A 123 -16.73 4.72 5.32
N PRO A 124 -17.81 4.13 5.86
CA PRO A 124 -17.82 2.73 6.27
C PRO A 124 -17.81 1.78 5.07
N ASP A 125 -18.27 2.21 3.90
CA ASP A 125 -18.25 1.40 2.69
C ASP A 125 -16.81 1.13 2.21
N ARG A 126 -15.85 2.01 2.54
CA ARG A 126 -14.43 1.98 2.13
C ARG A 126 -13.64 0.79 2.68
N ILE A 127 -14.14 0.17 3.74
CA ILE A 127 -13.49 -0.97 4.40
C ILE A 127 -14.21 -2.29 4.13
N THR A 128 -15.34 -2.27 3.43
CA THR A 128 -16.22 -3.45 3.29
C THR A 128 -15.48 -4.64 2.67
N LYS A 129 -14.74 -4.41 1.59
CA LYS A 129 -14.05 -5.51 0.91
C LYS A 129 -12.86 -6.02 1.70
N ILE A 130 -12.06 -5.13 2.32
CA ILE A 130 -10.95 -5.60 3.14
C ILE A 130 -11.45 -6.43 4.32
N LEU A 131 -12.52 -6.03 5.01
CA LEU A 131 -13.10 -6.86 6.07
C LEU A 131 -13.56 -8.23 5.57
N LYS A 132 -14.12 -8.29 4.36
CA LYS A 132 -14.49 -9.57 3.72
C LYS A 132 -13.26 -10.42 3.37
N ILE A 133 -12.20 -9.82 2.84
CA ILE A 133 -10.93 -10.50 2.54
C ILE A 133 -10.32 -11.03 3.84
N LEU A 134 -10.25 -10.21 4.87
CA LEU A 134 -9.68 -10.52 6.17
C LEU A 134 -10.57 -11.42 7.05
N GLY A 135 -11.83 -11.65 6.68
CA GLY A 135 -12.77 -12.50 7.42
C GLY A 135 -12.81 -13.98 6.99
N LYS A 136 -12.12 -14.36 5.91
CA LYS A 136 -12.13 -15.75 5.40
C LYS A 136 -11.38 -16.68 6.37
N LYS A 137 -12.02 -17.76 6.84
CA LYS A 137 -11.34 -18.84 7.60
C LYS A 137 -10.20 -19.37 6.73
N ASN A 138 -8.96 -19.33 7.24
CA ASN A 138 -7.70 -19.73 6.56
C ASN A 138 -7.06 -18.67 5.65
N ASN A 139 -7.27 -17.37 5.92
CA ASN A 139 -6.55 -16.33 5.21
C ASN A 139 -5.20 -15.99 5.88
N ASN A 140 -4.14 -16.52 5.32
CA ASN A 140 -2.75 -16.09 5.51
C ASN A 140 -2.44 -14.74 4.82
N THR A 141 -3.47 -13.93 4.56
CA THR A 141 -3.40 -12.68 3.78
C THR A 141 -2.51 -11.61 4.41
N LEU A 142 -2.25 -11.68 5.72
CA LEU A 142 -1.42 -10.72 6.45
C LEU A 142 -0.27 -11.38 7.22
N ASP A 143 0.08 -12.63 6.92
CA ASP A 143 1.13 -13.36 7.63
C ASP A 143 2.55 -12.79 7.41
N TRP A 144 2.67 -11.77 6.57
CA TRP A 144 3.92 -11.15 6.10
C TRP A 144 4.09 -9.70 6.54
N MET A 145 3.19 -9.13 7.36
CA MET A 145 3.07 -7.68 7.61
C MET A 145 4.30 -6.94 8.18
N GLY A 146 5.44 -7.61 8.34
CA GLY A 146 6.68 -7.07 8.89
C GLY A 146 6.50 -6.62 10.35
N LYS A 147 7.54 -6.02 10.92
CA LYS A 147 7.47 -5.40 12.25
C LYS A 147 6.95 -3.99 12.08
N VAL A 148 5.90 -3.60 12.82
CA VAL A 148 5.32 -2.25 12.79
C VAL A 148 5.48 -1.57 14.14
N LYS A 149 6.23 -0.47 14.19
CA LYS A 149 6.46 0.31 15.41
C LYS A 149 5.25 1.15 15.80
N ARG A 150 4.64 1.86 14.85
CA ARG A 150 3.46 2.70 15.10
C ARG A 150 2.32 2.34 14.16
N LEU A 151 1.14 2.09 14.73
CA LEU A 151 -0.09 1.88 14.00
C LEU A 151 -1.04 3.05 14.26
N GLU A 152 -1.47 3.75 13.20
CA GLU A 152 -2.51 4.78 13.28
C GLU A 152 -3.72 4.36 12.42
N LEU A 153 -4.87 4.18 13.07
CA LEU A 153 -6.15 3.89 12.42
C LEU A 153 -7.09 5.07 12.61
N LYS A 154 -7.59 5.60 11.49
CA LYS A 154 -8.50 6.75 11.47
C LYS A 154 -9.88 6.37 10.96
N ASP A 155 -10.90 6.91 11.62
CA ASP A 155 -12.33 6.77 11.31
C ASP A 155 -12.75 5.31 11.18
N HIS A 156 -13.37 4.93 10.06
CA HIS A 156 -13.86 3.58 9.89
C HIS A 156 -12.74 2.54 9.78
N ALA A 157 -11.48 2.95 9.52
CA ALA A 157 -10.35 2.02 9.48
C ALA A 157 -10.11 1.32 10.83
N ILE A 158 -10.58 1.89 11.95
CA ILE A 158 -10.52 1.25 13.28
C ILE A 158 -11.16 -0.14 13.28
N LYS A 159 -12.21 -0.36 12.48
CA LYS A 159 -12.92 -1.64 12.40
C LYS A 159 -12.05 -2.77 11.81
N ILE A 160 -10.92 -2.44 11.18
CA ILE A 160 -9.97 -3.41 10.64
C ILE A 160 -9.04 -3.95 11.74
N LEU A 161 -8.87 -3.23 12.86
CA LEU A 161 -7.94 -3.58 13.94
C LEU A 161 -8.02 -5.06 14.37
N PRO A 162 -9.22 -5.65 14.66
CA PRO A 162 -9.30 -7.04 15.12
C PRO A 162 -8.90 -8.08 14.07
N LYS A 163 -8.65 -7.63 12.84
CA LYS A 163 -8.27 -8.46 11.70
C LYS A 163 -6.81 -8.30 11.30
N LEU A 164 -6.11 -7.28 11.82
CA LEU A 164 -4.68 -7.12 11.58
C LEU A 164 -3.89 -8.18 12.35
N ARG A 165 -2.86 -8.71 11.70
CA ARG A 165 -1.91 -9.66 12.29
C ARG A 165 -0.51 -9.07 12.15
N PHE A 166 0.26 -9.14 13.22
CA PHE A 166 1.65 -8.70 13.26
C PHE A 166 2.52 -9.91 13.63
N TYR A 167 3.79 -9.88 13.23
CA TYR A 167 4.75 -10.90 13.69
C TYR A 167 4.80 -10.92 15.22
N GLU A 168 4.97 -12.10 15.82
CA GLU A 168 5.08 -12.28 17.28
C GLU A 168 6.18 -11.42 17.90
N GLU A 169 7.29 -11.22 17.16
CA GLU A 169 8.41 -10.36 17.56
C GLU A 169 8.14 -8.85 17.38
N THR A 170 6.93 -8.45 16.98
CA THR A 170 6.60 -7.03 16.79
C THR A 170 6.43 -6.37 18.14
N VAL A 171 7.36 -5.48 18.48
CA VAL A 171 7.21 -4.54 19.59
C VAL A 171 6.59 -3.26 19.05
N MET A 172 5.27 -3.15 19.15
CA MET A 172 4.55 -1.92 18.79
C MET A 172 4.78 -0.87 19.86
N GLU A 173 5.41 0.24 19.48
CA GLU A 173 5.72 1.39 20.34
C GLU A 173 4.48 2.28 20.54
N GLU A 174 3.61 2.39 19.53
CA GLU A 174 2.45 3.27 19.60
C GLU A 174 1.24 2.75 18.81
N LEU A 175 0.05 2.79 19.43
CA LEU A 175 -1.24 2.56 18.78
C LEU A 175 -2.10 3.83 18.89
N ARG A 176 -2.40 4.47 17.76
CA ARG A 176 -3.29 5.64 17.67
C ARG A 176 -4.60 5.27 17.00
N LEU A 177 -5.71 5.49 17.70
CA LEU A 177 -7.05 5.34 17.15
C LEU A 177 -7.72 6.72 17.16
N LYS A 178 -8.12 7.22 16.00
CA LYS A 178 -8.81 8.53 15.87
C LYS A 178 -10.12 8.31 15.15
N ALA A 179 -11.25 8.58 15.78
CA ALA A 179 -12.54 8.60 15.10
C ALA A 179 -13.04 10.04 15.05
N LEU A 180 -13.39 10.52 13.87
CA LEU A 180 -14.31 11.63 13.70
C LEU A 180 -15.70 11.09 14.08
N GLY A 181 -16.34 11.76 15.06
CA GLY A 181 -17.64 11.40 15.61
C GLY A 181 -18.79 11.58 14.64
#